data_AF-A0A8S9ZQR6-F1
#
_entry.id   AF-A0A8S9ZQR6-F1
#
_cell.length_a   1.000
_cell.length_b   1.000
_cell.length_c   1.000
_cell.angle_alpha   90.00
_cell.angle_beta   90.00
_cell.angle_gamma   90.00
#
_symmetry.space_group_name_H-M   'P 1'
#
loop_
_entity.id
_entity.type
_entity.pdbx_description
1 polymer ?
#
loop_
_entity_poly.entity_id
_entity_poly.type
_entity_poly.pdbx_seq_one_letter_code
_entity_poly.pdbx_strand_id
1 'polypeptide(L)'
;MVFTLNELAFTVNTLVDQIGIPFFVMLAYVTIKFKTLNGTCHRLIGIYAICCVLAKVQIIPPWLVMITNIQIPLWLCALTDTIPIAGSFNIYSLMFMIAVDRISSMYSIRGDSFHLPLMYGISSLFPLTFIITVIITTAQGPTRLNSCYLTDLITTQGEQTFHGACLVFNWLTLFCYIIMIVKVLWDRKKGLINAGRMALFKSIAIIMGIQIFGWMFSLTAYNLVDNGVFSNYSSDTQILINLGINSISSLSSTCEVPALFLSSSEHKKALLKTFGYENKTTSVMVINNRNNIIATTQLIAINTSSTYTYFNQNNELINKR
;
A
#
# COMPACT_ATOMS: atom_id res chain seq x y z
N MET A 1 32.07 13.97 -11.67
CA MET A 1 30.76 14.66 -11.74
C MET A 1 30.49 15.21 -10.35
N VAL A 2 30.40 16.52 -10.20
CA VAL A 2 30.10 17.18 -8.90
C VAL A 2 28.61 17.44 -8.91
N PHE A 3 27.85 16.75 -8.06
CA PHE A 3 26.42 16.98 -7.93
C PHE A 3 26.16 18.24 -7.10
N THR A 4 25.20 19.05 -7.52
CA THR A 4 24.62 20.11 -6.70
C THR A 4 23.84 19.52 -5.52
N LEU A 5 23.63 20.31 -4.47
CA LEU A 5 22.84 19.87 -3.31
C LEU A 5 21.40 19.49 -3.70
N ASN A 6 20.81 20.19 -4.69
CA ASN A 6 19.49 19.88 -5.23
C ASN A 6 19.44 18.51 -5.89
N GLU A 7 20.42 18.22 -6.77
CA GLU A 7 20.50 16.92 -7.45
C GLU A 7 20.72 15.78 -6.44
N LEU A 8 21.54 16.02 -5.41
CA LEU A 8 21.76 15.07 -4.33
C LEU A 8 20.47 14.82 -3.54
N ALA A 9 19.78 15.89 -3.12
CA ALA A 9 18.53 15.79 -2.39
C ALA A 9 17.46 15.03 -3.19
N PHE A 10 17.27 15.39 -4.45
CA PHE A 10 16.30 14.72 -5.31
C PHE A 10 16.67 13.24 -5.53
N THR A 11 17.97 12.92 -5.70
CA THR A 11 18.45 11.55 -5.79
C THR A 11 18.17 10.74 -4.53
N VAL A 12 18.43 11.30 -3.35
CA VAL A 12 18.13 10.64 -2.07
C VAL A 12 16.62 10.39 -1.96
N ASN A 13 15.79 11.37 -2.33
CA ASN A 13 14.33 11.21 -2.31
C ASN A 13 13.86 10.09 -3.26
N THR A 14 14.41 10.05 -4.48
CA THR A 14 14.14 8.96 -5.44
C THR A 14 14.51 7.60 -4.83
N LEU A 15 15.69 7.47 -4.24
CA LEU A 15 16.13 6.21 -3.62
C LEU A 15 15.22 5.79 -2.47
N VAL A 16 14.85 6.71 -1.58
CA VAL A 16 13.90 6.45 -0.49
C VAL A 16 12.56 5.97 -1.04
N ASP A 17 12.09 6.58 -2.13
CA ASP A 17 10.83 6.20 -2.74
C ASP A 17 10.85 4.80 -3.35
N GLN A 18 11.97 4.41 -3.97
CA GLN A 18 12.16 3.08 -4.55
C GLN A 18 12.14 1.95 -3.50
N ILE A 19 12.48 2.23 -2.23
CA ILE A 19 12.41 1.23 -1.15
C ILE A 19 11.00 0.64 -1.02
N GLY A 20 9.97 1.42 -1.35
CA GLY A 20 8.58 0.95 -1.27
C GLY A 20 8.18 -0.04 -2.36
N ILE A 21 8.82 -0.03 -3.54
CA ILE A 21 8.43 -0.88 -4.66
C ILE A 21 8.46 -2.37 -4.29
N PRO A 22 9.54 -2.93 -3.73
CA PRO A 22 9.56 -4.33 -3.29
C PRO A 22 8.40 -4.70 -2.36
N PHE A 23 8.04 -3.82 -1.42
CA PHE A 23 6.94 -4.07 -0.50
C PHE A 23 5.59 -4.12 -1.22
N PHE A 24 5.28 -3.13 -2.06
CA PHE A 24 4.02 -3.11 -2.81
C PHE A 24 3.93 -4.23 -3.85
N VAL A 25 5.03 -4.59 -4.53
CA VAL A 25 5.08 -5.76 -5.42
C VAL A 25 4.81 -7.03 -4.64
N MET A 26 5.42 -7.19 -3.46
CA MET A 26 5.17 -8.35 -2.60
C MET A 26 3.71 -8.42 -2.16
N LEU A 27 3.08 -7.30 -1.80
CA LEU A 27 1.67 -7.24 -1.45
C LEU A 27 0.76 -7.60 -2.62
N ALA A 28 1.01 -7.05 -3.81
CA ALA A 28 0.26 -7.38 -5.01
C ALA A 28 0.38 -8.87 -5.34
N TYR A 29 1.61 -9.40 -5.32
CA TYR A 29 1.88 -10.81 -5.59
C TYR A 29 1.16 -11.76 -4.61
N VAL A 30 1.27 -11.50 -3.29
CA VAL A 30 0.60 -12.31 -2.26
C VAL A 30 -0.91 -12.28 -2.44
N THR A 31 -1.46 -11.11 -2.74
CA THR A 31 -2.91 -10.94 -2.95
C THR A 31 -3.41 -11.69 -4.17
N ILE A 32 -2.67 -11.67 -5.29
CA ILE A 32 -3.05 -12.36 -6.53
C ILE A 32 -2.89 -13.88 -6.39
N LYS A 33 -1.83 -14.34 -5.73
CA LYS A 33 -1.47 -15.77 -5.66
C LYS A 33 -2.42 -16.60 -4.79
N PHE A 34 -2.97 -16.03 -3.71
CA PHE A 34 -3.72 -16.80 -2.71
C PHE A 34 -5.23 -16.70 -2.89
N LYS A 35 -5.86 -17.84 -3.21
CA LYS A 35 -7.34 -17.96 -3.32
C LYS A 35 -8.09 -17.59 -2.04
N THR A 36 -7.43 -17.65 -0.87
CA THR A 36 -8.03 -17.21 0.40
C THR A 36 -8.27 -15.69 0.45
N LEU A 37 -7.54 -14.92 -0.37
CA LEU A 37 -7.65 -13.46 -0.48
C LEU A 37 -8.56 -13.06 -1.65
N ASN A 38 -9.55 -13.88 -2.02
CA ASN A 38 -10.38 -13.64 -3.21
C ASN A 38 -11.56 -12.68 -2.97
N GLY A 39 -11.72 -12.16 -1.75
CA GLY A 39 -12.77 -11.18 -1.43
C GLY A 39 -12.56 -9.84 -2.15
N THR A 40 -13.65 -9.12 -2.42
CA THR A 40 -13.67 -7.83 -3.13
C THR A 40 -12.64 -6.85 -2.58
N CYS A 41 -12.62 -6.59 -1.27
CA CYS A 41 -11.63 -5.68 -0.70
C CYS A 41 -10.19 -6.17 -0.84
N HIS A 42 -9.89 -7.47 -0.72
CA HIS A 42 -8.53 -7.96 -0.93
C HIS A 42 -8.09 -7.71 -2.37
N ARG A 43 -8.95 -7.97 -3.34
CA ARG A 43 -8.69 -7.62 -4.75
C ARG A 43 -8.45 -6.12 -4.93
N LEU A 44 -9.26 -5.26 -4.29
CA LEU A 44 -9.05 -3.80 -4.30
C LEU A 44 -7.70 -3.43 -3.67
N ILE A 45 -7.28 -4.06 -2.57
CA ILE A 45 -5.94 -3.87 -1.97
C ILE A 45 -4.84 -4.28 -2.93
N GLY A 46 -5.03 -5.37 -3.68
CA GLY A 46 -4.08 -5.81 -4.71
C GLY A 46 -3.93 -4.79 -5.84
N ILE A 47 -5.05 -4.26 -6.35
CA ILE A 47 -5.05 -3.20 -7.36
C ILE A 47 -4.42 -1.93 -6.81
N TYR A 48 -4.79 -1.54 -5.59
CA TYR A 48 -4.19 -0.42 -4.86
C TYR A 48 -2.66 -0.55 -4.77
N ALA A 49 -2.15 -1.74 -4.44
CA ALA A 49 -0.71 -1.99 -4.38
C ALA A 49 -0.02 -1.81 -5.74
N ILE A 50 -0.66 -2.25 -6.84
CA ILE A 50 -0.15 -2.02 -8.20
C ILE A 50 -0.12 -0.51 -8.51
N CYS A 51 -1.17 0.22 -8.15
CA CYS A 51 -1.22 1.69 -8.30
C CYS A 51 -0.10 2.38 -7.51
N CYS A 52 0.22 1.90 -6.30
CA CYS A 52 1.34 2.41 -5.51
C CYS A 52 2.71 2.12 -6.16
N VAL A 53 2.89 0.97 -6.80
CA VAL A 53 4.10 0.69 -7.60
C VAL A 53 4.20 1.69 -8.75
N LEU A 54 3.11 1.91 -9.48
CA LEU A 54 3.07 2.87 -10.59
C LEU A 54 3.43 4.28 -10.09
N ALA A 55 2.84 4.74 -8.99
CA ALA A 55 3.16 6.05 -8.40
C ALA A 55 4.64 6.18 -8.03
N LYS A 56 5.27 5.11 -7.52
CA LYS A 56 6.70 5.11 -7.17
C LYS A 56 7.64 5.02 -8.39
N VAL A 57 7.17 4.48 -9.51
CA VAL A 57 7.91 4.50 -10.78
C VAL A 57 7.90 5.90 -11.39
N GLN A 58 6.87 6.71 -11.11
CA GLN A 58 6.72 8.09 -11.64
C GLN A 58 7.92 8.99 -11.39
N ILE A 59 8.64 8.83 -10.27
CA ILE A 59 9.76 9.72 -9.93
C ILE A 59 11.03 9.43 -10.76
N ILE A 60 11.10 8.28 -11.43
CA ILE A 60 12.30 7.85 -12.17
C ILE A 60 12.55 8.70 -13.42
N PRO A 61 11.57 8.96 -14.32
CA PRO A 61 11.82 9.79 -15.50
C PRO A 61 12.28 11.21 -15.18
N PRO A 62 11.65 11.97 -14.25
CA PRO A 62 12.16 13.29 -13.83
C PRO A 62 13.57 13.22 -13.25
N TRP A 63 13.88 12.18 -12.47
CA TRP A 63 15.22 11.96 -11.90
C TRP A 63 16.28 11.72 -12.98
N LEU A 64 15.97 10.90 -13.98
CA LEU A 64 16.86 10.65 -15.12
C LEU A 64 17.12 11.92 -15.92
N VAL A 65 16.09 12.71 -16.20
CA VAL A 65 16.22 14.00 -16.92
C VAL A 65 17.15 14.93 -16.15
N MET A 66 16.91 15.08 -14.85
CA MET A 66 17.67 15.97 -13.98
C MET A 66 19.17 15.61 -13.94
N ILE A 67 19.51 14.33 -13.77
CA ILE A 67 20.92 13.89 -13.68
C ILE A 67 21.62 13.95 -15.05
N THR A 68 20.92 13.57 -16.12
CA THR A 68 21.53 13.49 -17.45
C THR A 68 21.56 14.81 -18.18
N ASN A 69 20.77 15.80 -17.75
CA ASN A 69 20.55 17.07 -18.44
C ASN A 69 20.10 16.88 -19.91
N ILE A 70 19.46 15.75 -20.22
CA ILE A 70 18.97 15.44 -21.56
C ILE A 70 17.58 16.06 -21.75
N GLN A 71 17.41 16.79 -22.85
CA GLN A 71 16.09 17.26 -23.26
C GLN A 71 15.25 16.08 -23.78
N ILE A 72 14.07 15.90 -23.20
CA ILE A 72 13.12 14.85 -23.61
C ILE A 72 11.97 15.51 -24.38
N PRO A 73 11.52 14.91 -25.51
CA PRO A 73 10.37 15.43 -26.23
C PRO A 73 9.08 15.28 -25.40
N LEU A 74 8.17 16.24 -25.49
CA LEU A 74 6.94 16.31 -24.68
C LEU A 74 6.12 15.02 -24.73
N TRP A 75 6.00 14.40 -25.91
CA TRP A 75 5.25 13.16 -26.08
C TRP A 75 5.85 11.98 -25.31
N LEU A 76 7.18 11.94 -25.16
CA LEU A 76 7.85 10.86 -24.43
C LEU A 76 7.69 11.06 -22.93
N CYS A 77 7.82 12.30 -22.45
CA CYS A 77 7.49 12.69 -21.08
C CYS A 77 6.03 12.35 -20.74
N ALA A 78 5.09 12.71 -21.62
CA ALA A 78 3.68 12.37 -21.45
C ALA A 78 3.46 10.85 -21.41
N LEU A 79 4.10 10.09 -22.30
CA LEU A 79 3.97 8.63 -22.33
C LEU A 79 4.50 7.97 -21.05
N THR A 80 5.65 8.43 -20.54
CA THR A 80 6.27 7.86 -19.34
C THR A 80 5.51 8.21 -18.07
N ASP A 81 4.91 9.40 -18.00
CA ASP A 81 4.34 9.91 -16.75
C ASP A 81 2.82 9.71 -16.67
N THR A 82 2.11 9.66 -17.80
CA THR A 82 0.64 9.54 -17.79
C THR A 82 0.16 8.30 -17.05
N ILE A 83 0.78 7.14 -17.28
CA ILE A 83 0.37 5.88 -16.64
C ILE A 83 0.68 5.90 -15.13
N PRO A 84 1.92 6.22 -14.69
CA PRO A 84 2.24 6.41 -13.28
C PRO A 84 1.33 7.40 -12.55
N ILE A 85 1.08 8.57 -13.15
CA ILE A 85 0.22 9.61 -12.58
C ILE A 85 -1.23 9.13 -12.48
N ALA A 86 -1.76 8.53 -13.55
CA ALA A 86 -3.10 7.92 -13.52
C ALA A 86 -3.21 6.83 -12.43
N GLY A 87 -2.15 6.03 -12.26
CA GLY A 87 -2.01 5.08 -11.16
C GLY A 87 -2.10 5.76 -9.79
N SER A 88 -1.32 6.84 -9.59
CA SER A 88 -1.31 7.64 -8.37
C SER A 88 -2.70 8.22 -8.03
N PHE A 89 -3.44 8.70 -9.03
CA PHE A 89 -4.80 9.19 -8.82
C PHE A 89 -5.79 8.10 -8.42
N ASN A 90 -5.62 6.91 -8.99
CA ASN A 90 -6.47 5.77 -8.65
C ASN A 90 -6.26 5.31 -7.21
N ILE A 91 -5.13 5.64 -6.57
CA ILE A 91 -4.89 5.34 -5.14
C ILE A 91 -5.99 5.96 -4.27
N TYR A 92 -6.27 7.25 -4.43
CA TYR A 92 -7.25 7.98 -3.59
C TYR A 92 -8.68 7.46 -3.78
N SER A 93 -9.09 7.22 -5.03
CA SER A 93 -10.42 6.67 -5.33
C SER A 93 -10.55 5.23 -4.85
N LEU A 94 -9.51 4.40 -4.98
CA LEU A 94 -9.50 3.02 -4.47
C LEU A 94 -9.54 2.99 -2.94
N MET A 95 -8.86 3.89 -2.23
CA MET A 95 -8.95 3.99 -0.77
C MET A 95 -10.38 4.25 -0.32
N PHE A 96 -11.05 5.21 -0.95
CA PHE A 96 -12.44 5.51 -0.66
C PHE A 96 -13.33 4.29 -0.93
N MET A 97 -13.14 3.60 -2.06
CA MET A 97 -13.89 2.39 -2.39
C MET A 97 -13.64 1.24 -1.40
N ILE A 98 -12.41 1.05 -0.94
CA ILE A 98 -12.07 0.09 0.12
C ILE A 98 -12.83 0.45 1.41
N ALA A 99 -12.85 1.73 1.80
CA ALA A 99 -13.56 2.18 2.99
C ALA A 99 -15.08 1.93 2.86
N VAL A 100 -15.67 2.23 1.70
CA VAL A 100 -17.09 1.97 1.41
C VAL A 100 -17.41 0.48 1.47
N ASP A 101 -16.63 -0.38 0.81
CA ASP A 101 -16.83 -1.85 0.86
C ASP A 101 -16.84 -2.35 2.31
N ARG A 102 -15.94 -1.81 3.16
CA ARG A 102 -15.89 -2.19 4.58
C ARG A 102 -17.06 -1.68 5.40
N ILE A 103 -17.50 -0.45 5.18
CA ILE A 103 -18.73 0.06 5.80
C ILE A 103 -19.90 -0.83 5.40
N SER A 104 -20.07 -1.10 4.10
CA SER A 104 -21.15 -1.94 3.60
C SER A 104 -21.10 -3.35 4.20
N SER A 105 -19.92 -3.94 4.34
CA SER A 105 -19.73 -5.24 4.99
C SER A 105 -20.10 -5.22 6.50
N MET A 106 -19.95 -4.08 7.18
CA MET A 106 -20.36 -3.94 8.59
C MET A 106 -21.87 -3.80 8.78
N TYR A 107 -22.56 -3.13 7.86
CA TYR A 107 -24.00 -2.88 7.95
C TYR A 107 -24.86 -3.97 7.27
N SER A 108 -24.32 -4.67 6.27
CA SER A 108 -25.05 -5.72 5.56
C SER A 108 -25.11 -7.01 6.38
N ILE A 109 -26.33 -7.42 6.74
CA ILE A 109 -26.61 -8.72 7.37
C ILE A 109 -26.40 -9.87 6.36
N ARG A 110 -26.54 -9.58 5.05
CA ARG A 110 -26.59 -10.59 3.98
C ARG A 110 -25.25 -10.90 3.31
N GLY A 111 -24.19 -10.16 3.61
CA GLY A 111 -22.84 -10.48 3.11
C GLY A 111 -22.64 -10.28 1.61
N ASP A 112 -23.62 -9.73 0.89
CA ASP A 112 -23.48 -9.40 -0.53
C ASP A 112 -22.45 -8.27 -0.67
N SER A 113 -21.25 -8.61 -1.14
CA SER A 113 -20.24 -7.62 -1.48
C SER A 113 -20.67 -6.87 -2.73
N PHE A 114 -20.42 -5.57 -2.78
CA PHE A 114 -20.64 -4.78 -4.00
C PHE A 114 -19.91 -5.41 -5.20
N HIS A 115 -20.53 -5.28 -6.39
CA HIS A 115 -19.93 -5.77 -7.63
C HIS A 115 -18.60 -5.03 -7.89
N LEU A 116 -17.48 -5.74 -7.74
CA LEU A 116 -16.12 -5.25 -7.99
C LEU A 116 -15.97 -4.45 -9.31
N PRO A 117 -16.57 -4.87 -10.44
CA PRO A 117 -16.48 -4.09 -11.69
C PRO A 117 -17.10 -2.69 -11.60
N LEU A 118 -18.17 -2.53 -10.82
CA LEU A 118 -18.82 -1.24 -10.64
C LEU A 118 -17.96 -0.30 -9.78
N MET A 119 -17.44 -0.80 -8.67
CA MET A 119 -16.56 -0.01 -7.78
C MET A 119 -15.28 0.41 -8.50
N TYR A 120 -14.67 -0.53 -9.22
CA TYR A 120 -13.49 -0.24 -10.03
C TYR A 120 -13.81 0.74 -11.17
N GLY A 121 -14.92 0.53 -11.88
CA GLY A 121 -15.38 1.41 -12.96
C GLY A 121 -15.50 2.86 -12.49
N ILE A 122 -16.18 3.10 -11.37
CA ILE A 122 -16.32 4.43 -10.77
C ILE A 122 -14.96 5.01 -10.36
N SER A 123 -14.10 4.21 -9.72
CA SER A 123 -12.76 4.66 -9.31
C SER A 123 -11.88 5.05 -10.51
N SER A 124 -12.07 4.39 -11.66
CA SER A 124 -11.30 4.58 -12.89
C SER A 124 -11.74 5.76 -13.76
N LEU A 125 -12.93 6.33 -13.52
CA LEU A 125 -13.39 7.53 -14.25
C LEU A 125 -12.45 8.72 -14.01
N PHE A 126 -11.92 8.83 -12.80
CA PHE A 126 -11.03 9.92 -12.42
C PHE A 126 -9.68 9.91 -13.16
N PRO A 127 -8.91 8.80 -13.17
CA PRO A 127 -7.70 8.72 -14.00
C PRO A 127 -8.00 8.82 -15.51
N LEU A 128 -9.18 8.36 -15.97
CA LEU A 128 -9.56 8.52 -17.38
C LEU A 128 -9.71 9.99 -17.76
N THR A 129 -10.37 10.81 -16.93
CA THR A 129 -10.48 12.26 -17.16
C THR A 129 -9.10 12.91 -17.22
N PHE A 130 -8.18 12.53 -16.32
CA PHE A 130 -6.81 13.01 -16.36
C PHE A 130 -6.09 12.66 -17.66
N ILE A 131 -6.16 11.39 -18.10
CA ILE A 131 -5.54 10.94 -19.36
C ILE A 131 -6.05 11.76 -20.54
N ILE A 132 -7.36 12.02 -20.61
CA ILE A 132 -7.96 12.85 -21.66
C ILE A 132 -7.38 14.27 -21.62
N THR A 133 -7.25 14.89 -20.44
CA THR A 133 -6.64 16.21 -20.29
C THR A 133 -5.18 16.24 -20.76
N VAL A 134 -4.38 15.23 -20.43
CA VAL A 134 -2.99 15.12 -20.90
C VAL A 134 -2.92 14.98 -22.42
N ILE A 135 -3.81 14.19 -23.03
CA ILE A 135 -3.85 14.04 -24.50
C ILE A 135 -4.14 15.40 -25.17
N ILE A 136 -5.10 16.16 -24.65
CA ILE A 136 -5.49 17.46 -25.23
C ILE A 136 -4.34 18.48 -25.11
N THR A 137 -3.74 18.57 -23.93
CA THR A 137 -2.64 19.52 -23.66
C THR A 137 -1.37 19.17 -24.42
N THR A 138 -1.00 17.89 -24.49
CA THR A 138 0.17 17.44 -25.26
C THR A 138 0.01 17.67 -26.76
N ALA A 139 -1.21 17.60 -27.29
CA ALA A 139 -1.51 17.95 -28.67
C ALA A 139 -1.36 19.46 -28.97
N GLN A 140 -1.45 20.31 -27.95
CA GLN A 140 -1.38 21.78 -28.07
C GLN A 140 -0.07 22.38 -27.55
N GLY A 141 0.77 21.58 -26.88
CA GLY A 141 1.96 22.03 -26.17
C GLY A 141 3.24 22.14 -27.03
N PRO A 142 4.34 22.66 -26.43
CA PRO A 142 5.62 22.78 -27.11
C PRO A 142 6.25 21.42 -27.44
N THR A 143 7.06 21.34 -28.50
CA THR A 143 7.63 20.07 -28.98
C THR A 143 8.72 19.49 -28.07
N ARG A 144 9.38 20.31 -27.25
CA ARG A 144 10.48 19.91 -26.35
C ARG A 144 10.36 20.57 -25.00
N LEU A 145 10.74 19.84 -23.95
CA LEU A 145 10.82 20.33 -22.59
C LEU A 145 12.25 20.16 -22.04
N ASN A 146 12.65 21.09 -21.16
CA ASN A 146 13.89 20.98 -20.38
C ASN A 146 13.71 20.15 -19.09
N SER A 147 12.46 19.89 -18.71
CA SER A 147 12.07 19.14 -17.52
C SER A 147 10.75 18.42 -17.78
N CYS A 148 10.52 17.29 -17.13
CA CYS A 148 9.25 16.57 -17.22
C CYS A 148 8.50 16.75 -15.89
N TYR A 149 7.78 17.86 -15.75
CA TYR A 149 6.95 18.13 -14.58
C TYR A 149 5.47 17.98 -14.90
N LEU A 150 4.67 17.67 -13.87
CA LEU A 150 3.21 17.56 -13.98
C LEU A 150 2.57 18.86 -14.51
N THR A 151 3.07 20.02 -14.09
CA THR A 151 2.62 21.35 -14.57
C THR A 151 2.68 21.48 -16.08
N ASP A 152 3.69 20.86 -16.71
CA ASP A 152 3.91 20.90 -18.14
C ASP A 152 2.88 20.02 -18.90
N LEU A 153 2.26 19.06 -18.21
CA LEU A 153 1.31 18.10 -18.77
C LEU A 153 -0.17 18.50 -18.61
N ILE A 154 -0.52 19.37 -17.66
CA ILE A 154 -1.94 19.62 -17.35
C ILE A 154 -2.30 21.08 -17.08
N THR A 155 -1.38 22.02 -17.26
CA THR A 155 -1.51 23.44 -16.87
C THR A 155 -1.65 23.64 -15.36
N THR A 156 -1.34 24.84 -14.87
CA THR A 156 -1.45 25.18 -13.44
C THR A 156 -2.88 25.07 -12.91
N GLN A 157 -3.88 25.48 -13.70
CA GLN A 157 -5.30 25.37 -13.30
C GLN A 157 -5.75 23.90 -13.23
N GLY A 158 -5.28 23.07 -14.17
CA GLY A 158 -5.50 21.63 -14.11
C GLY A 158 -4.93 21.08 -12.81
N GLU A 159 -3.66 21.37 -12.52
CA GLU A 159 -2.98 20.89 -11.31
C GLU A 159 -3.73 21.23 -10.02
N GLN A 160 -4.17 22.48 -9.87
CA GLN A 160 -4.99 22.91 -8.73
C GLN A 160 -6.30 22.11 -8.62
N THR A 161 -6.97 21.88 -9.76
CA THR A 161 -8.20 21.07 -9.79
C THR A 161 -7.92 19.63 -9.36
N PHE A 162 -6.79 19.06 -9.78
CA PHE A 162 -6.40 17.69 -9.38
C PHE A 162 -6.08 17.60 -7.89
N HIS A 163 -5.29 18.53 -7.35
CA HIS A 163 -5.01 18.57 -5.91
C HIS A 163 -6.30 18.73 -5.10
N GLY A 164 -7.21 19.59 -5.54
CA GLY A 164 -8.53 19.76 -4.95
C GLY A 164 -9.35 18.47 -4.92
N ALA A 165 -9.36 17.71 -6.02
CA ALA A 165 -10.07 16.43 -6.07
C ALA A 165 -9.44 15.36 -5.18
N CYS A 166 -8.10 15.26 -5.12
CA CYS A 166 -7.40 14.36 -4.20
C CYS A 166 -7.75 14.70 -2.74
N LEU A 167 -7.80 15.98 -2.41
CA LEU A 167 -8.22 16.47 -1.10
C LEU A 167 -9.65 16.04 -0.75
N VAL A 168 -10.59 16.15 -1.70
CA VAL A 168 -11.98 15.69 -1.51
C VAL A 168 -12.02 14.19 -1.21
N PHE A 169 -11.32 13.35 -1.97
CA PHE A 169 -11.28 11.90 -1.71
C PHE A 169 -10.67 11.55 -0.34
N ASN A 170 -9.64 12.30 0.08
CA ASN A 170 -9.06 12.11 1.41
C ASN A 170 -10.06 12.47 2.53
N TRP A 171 -10.80 13.56 2.40
CA TRP A 171 -11.85 13.92 3.34
C TRP A 171 -12.99 12.91 3.38
N LEU A 172 -13.42 12.41 2.22
CA LEU A 172 -14.43 11.35 2.13
C LEU A 172 -13.95 10.06 2.79
N THR A 173 -12.69 9.67 2.55
CA THR A 173 -12.08 8.49 3.17
C THR A 173 -11.97 8.65 4.69
N LEU A 174 -11.56 9.82 5.18
CA LEU A 174 -11.52 10.14 6.60
C LEU A 174 -12.92 10.08 7.22
N PHE A 175 -13.94 10.60 6.54
CA PHE A 175 -15.32 10.53 6.99
C PHE A 175 -15.81 9.07 7.11
N CYS A 176 -15.56 8.25 6.09
CA CYS A 176 -15.83 6.82 6.14
C CYS A 176 -15.12 6.15 7.33
N TYR A 177 -13.87 6.52 7.58
CA TYR A 177 -13.11 5.99 8.70
C TYR A 177 -13.72 6.34 10.06
N ILE A 178 -14.16 7.59 10.25
CA ILE A 178 -14.86 8.02 11.47
C ILE A 178 -16.13 7.18 11.67
N ILE A 179 -16.93 6.97 10.61
CA ILE A 179 -18.12 6.11 10.68
C ILE A 179 -17.76 4.69 11.12
N MET A 180 -16.71 4.10 10.54
CA MET A 180 -16.27 2.75 10.91
C MET A 180 -15.84 2.68 12.39
N ILE A 181 -15.08 3.66 12.90
CA ILE A 181 -14.70 3.71 14.32
C ILE A 181 -15.94 3.79 15.20
N VAL A 182 -16.86 4.71 14.91
CA VAL A 182 -18.09 4.90 15.71
C VAL A 182 -18.90 3.60 15.74
N LYS A 183 -19.06 2.94 14.59
CA LYS A 183 -19.76 1.65 14.49
C LYS A 183 -19.09 0.55 15.30
N VAL A 184 -17.76 0.44 15.25
CA VAL A 184 -17.02 -0.54 16.04
C VAL A 184 -17.14 -0.26 17.55
N LEU A 185 -17.01 1.00 17.98
CA LEU A 185 -17.21 1.37 19.38
C LEU A 185 -18.63 1.05 19.86
N TRP A 186 -19.63 1.27 19.00
CA TRP A 186 -21.02 0.94 19.27
C TRP A 186 -21.26 -0.56 19.39
N ASP A 187 -20.76 -1.36 18.46
CA ASP A 187 -20.90 -2.82 18.48
C ASP A 187 -20.16 -3.44 19.67
N ARG A 188 -19.03 -2.82 20.10
CA ARG A 188 -18.31 -3.22 21.31
C ARG A 188 -19.16 -3.05 22.55
N LYS A 189 -19.85 -1.91 22.68
CA LYS A 189 -20.77 -1.64 23.80
C LYS A 189 -21.94 -2.62 23.83
N LYS A 190 -22.39 -3.09 22.67
CA LYS A 190 -23.48 -4.07 22.55
C LYS A 190 -23.04 -5.53 22.67
N GLY A 191 -21.75 -5.82 22.80
CA GLY A 191 -21.23 -7.19 22.86
C GLY A 191 -21.38 -7.97 21.54
N LEU A 192 -21.55 -7.28 20.40
CA LEU A 192 -21.80 -7.89 19.09
C LEU A 192 -20.52 -8.14 18.27
N ILE A 193 -19.34 -7.93 18.84
CA ILE A 193 -18.08 -8.02 18.12
C ILE A 193 -17.55 -9.46 18.09
N ASN A 194 -17.51 -10.02 16.89
CA ASN A 194 -16.70 -11.21 16.61
C ASN A 194 -15.22 -10.84 16.43
N ALA A 195 -14.32 -11.64 17.02
CA ALA A 195 -12.87 -11.41 16.97
C ALA A 195 -12.32 -11.27 15.53
N GLY A 196 -12.86 -12.01 14.56
CA GLY A 196 -12.47 -11.92 13.15
C GLY A 196 -12.80 -10.57 12.51
N ARG A 197 -13.97 -9.99 12.81
CA ARG A 197 -14.37 -8.66 12.29
C ARG A 197 -13.49 -7.55 12.86
N MET A 198 -13.10 -7.68 14.14
CA MET A 198 -12.23 -6.72 14.80
C MET A 198 -10.81 -6.71 14.24
N ALA A 199 -10.23 -7.88 13.94
CA ALA A 199 -8.90 -7.99 13.36
C ALA A 199 -8.82 -7.33 11.98
N LEU A 200 -9.82 -7.58 11.14
CA LEU A 200 -9.92 -7.02 9.80
C LEU A 200 -10.09 -5.48 9.85
N PHE A 201 -10.95 -4.98 10.73
CA PHE A 201 -11.10 -3.54 10.97
C PHE A 201 -9.78 -2.90 11.40
N LYS A 202 -9.09 -3.50 12.38
CA LYS A 202 -7.82 -2.97 12.90
C LYS A 202 -6.77 -2.82 11.80
N SER A 203 -6.65 -3.80 10.89
CA SER A 203 -5.68 -3.70 9.79
C SER A 203 -5.95 -2.53 8.85
N ILE A 204 -7.21 -2.35 8.47
CA ILE A 204 -7.60 -1.31 7.52
C ILE A 204 -7.55 0.07 8.17
N ALA A 205 -7.94 0.16 9.44
CA ALA A 205 -7.81 1.37 10.24
C ALA A 205 -6.36 1.87 10.33
N ILE A 206 -5.40 0.95 10.55
CA ILE A 206 -3.98 1.30 10.64
C ILE A 206 -3.49 1.82 9.28
N ILE A 207 -3.80 1.14 8.19
CA ILE A 207 -3.34 1.53 6.84
C ILE A 207 -3.90 2.89 6.45
N MET A 208 -5.22 3.06 6.56
CA MET A 208 -5.87 4.34 6.24
C MET A 208 -5.35 5.45 7.15
N GLY A 209 -5.09 5.17 8.43
CA GLY A 209 -4.51 6.12 9.37
C GLY A 209 -3.10 6.58 8.96
N ILE A 210 -2.21 5.64 8.61
CA ILE A 210 -0.85 5.95 8.14
C ILE A 210 -0.91 6.81 6.87
N GLN A 211 -1.82 6.49 5.95
CA GLN A 211 -1.92 7.17 4.67
C GLN A 211 -2.50 8.58 4.79
N ILE A 212 -3.60 8.74 5.53
CA ILE A 212 -4.20 10.06 5.82
C ILE A 212 -3.19 10.92 6.58
N PHE A 213 -2.48 10.36 7.56
CA PHE A 213 -1.45 11.07 8.30
C PHE A 213 -0.30 11.52 7.39
N GLY A 214 0.25 10.61 6.59
CA GLY A 214 1.34 10.92 5.67
C GLY A 214 0.97 12.01 4.67
N TRP A 215 -0.27 11.97 4.15
CA TRP A 215 -0.76 12.99 3.22
C TRP A 215 -1.02 14.35 3.90
N MET A 216 -1.69 14.35 5.06
CA MET A 216 -1.90 15.57 5.86
C MET A 216 -0.58 16.21 6.27
N PHE A 217 0.41 15.39 6.65
CA PHE A 217 1.76 15.85 6.96
C PHE A 217 2.39 16.55 5.76
N SER A 218 2.40 15.91 4.58
CA SER A 218 2.93 16.52 3.36
C SER A 218 2.23 17.80 3.00
N LEU A 219 0.90 17.82 2.99
CA LEU A 219 0.12 19.00 2.62
C LEU A 219 0.40 20.16 3.58
N THR A 220 0.42 19.89 4.89
CA THR A 220 0.73 20.91 5.89
C THR A 220 2.15 21.41 5.73
N ALA A 221 3.11 20.51 5.52
CA ALA A 221 4.51 20.85 5.36
C ALA A 221 4.75 21.69 4.10
N TYR A 222 4.17 21.32 2.96
CA TYR A 222 4.23 22.09 1.72
C TYR A 222 3.57 23.46 1.86
N ASN A 223 2.39 23.53 2.48
CA ASN A 223 1.73 24.81 2.72
C ASN A 223 2.55 25.74 3.63
N LEU A 224 3.30 25.20 4.60
CA LEU A 224 4.23 26.01 5.41
C LEU A 224 5.42 26.53 4.58
N VAL A 225 5.96 25.69 3.68
CA VAL A 225 7.02 26.09 2.74
C VAL A 225 6.54 27.18 1.80
N ASP A 226 5.38 27.00 1.16
CA ASP A 226 4.81 27.92 0.18
C ASP A 226 4.40 29.27 0.78
N ASN A 227 3.91 29.28 2.02
CA ASN A 227 3.62 30.52 2.76
C ASN A 227 4.87 31.22 3.33
N GLY A 228 6.06 30.74 2.97
CA GLY A 228 7.32 31.40 3.31
C GLY A 228 7.71 31.29 4.78
N VAL A 229 7.17 30.32 5.55
CA VAL A 229 7.55 30.11 6.96
C VAL A 229 9.05 29.84 7.10
N PHE A 230 9.64 29.21 6.08
CA PHE A 230 11.07 28.91 6.02
C PHE A 230 11.88 29.90 5.16
N SER A 231 11.29 31.01 4.71
CA SER A 231 11.95 31.98 3.83
C SER A 231 13.18 32.65 4.45
N ASN A 232 13.23 32.74 5.78
CA ASN A 232 14.35 33.30 6.53
C ASN A 232 15.58 32.37 6.60
N TYR A 233 15.46 31.11 6.18
CA TYR A 233 16.59 30.17 6.16
C TYR A 233 17.39 30.26 4.86
N SER A 234 18.66 29.85 4.92
CA SER A 234 19.50 29.74 3.73
C SER A 234 18.91 28.77 2.70
N SER A 235 19.24 28.97 1.41
CA SER A 235 18.76 28.10 0.32
C SER A 235 19.08 26.63 0.57
N ASP A 236 20.30 26.31 1.04
CA ASP A 236 20.70 24.94 1.37
C ASP A 236 19.85 24.33 2.48
N THR A 237 19.50 25.12 3.50
CA THR A 237 18.62 24.66 4.58
C THR A 237 17.20 24.38 4.07
N GLN A 238 16.66 25.22 3.19
CA GLN A 238 15.34 24.99 2.59
C GLN A 238 15.31 23.70 1.76
N ILE A 239 16.38 23.42 1.01
CA ILE A 239 16.53 22.18 0.24
C ILE A 239 16.53 20.96 1.18
N LEU A 240 17.27 21.03 2.29
CA LEU A 240 17.30 19.96 3.29
C LEU A 240 15.96 19.76 4.00
N ILE A 241 15.21 20.83 4.27
CA ILE A 241 13.85 20.76 4.83
C ILE A 241 12.93 20.04 3.84
N ASN A 242 12.93 20.43 2.56
CA ASN A 242 12.14 19.78 1.51
C ASN A 242 12.51 18.31 1.33
N LEU A 243 13.81 17.98 1.41
CA LEU A 243 14.28 16.60 1.41
C LEU A 243 13.70 15.80 2.58
N GLY A 244 13.73 16.37 3.78
CA GLY A 244 13.20 15.74 4.99
C GLY A 244 11.69 15.48 4.90
N ILE A 245 10.92 16.48 4.47
CA ILE A 245 9.46 16.37 4.27
C ILE A 245 9.14 15.25 3.29
N ASN A 246 9.80 15.24 2.13
CA ASN A 246 9.57 14.24 1.09
C ASN A 246 9.96 12.84 1.52
N SER A 247 11.12 12.70 2.19
CA SER A 247 11.58 11.42 2.70
C SER A 247 10.62 10.85 3.73
N ILE A 248 10.13 11.67 4.68
CA ILE A 248 9.16 11.23 5.70
C ILE A 248 7.83 10.83 5.03
N SER A 249 7.35 11.61 4.07
CA SER A 249 6.13 11.28 3.33
C SER A 249 6.24 9.94 2.58
N SER A 250 7.35 9.75 1.86
CA SER A 250 7.59 8.53 1.08
C SER A 250 7.79 7.29 1.98
N LEU A 251 8.46 7.46 3.13
CA LEU A 251 8.58 6.40 4.13
C LEU A 251 7.23 6.08 4.77
N SER A 252 6.38 7.07 5.04
CA SER A 252 5.04 6.87 5.57
C SER A 252 4.21 5.98 4.66
N SER A 253 4.17 6.26 3.35
CA SER A 253 3.45 5.40 2.40
C SER A 253 4.04 3.99 2.31
N THR A 254 5.37 3.86 2.40
CA THR A 254 6.04 2.55 2.40
C THR A 254 5.71 1.71 3.63
N CYS A 255 5.54 2.35 4.81
CA CYS A 255 5.23 1.67 6.06
C CYS A 255 3.83 1.02 6.10
N GLU A 256 2.93 1.40 5.19
CA GLU A 256 1.58 0.84 5.08
C GLU A 256 1.60 -0.68 4.85
N VAL A 257 2.52 -1.15 4.01
CA VAL A 257 2.57 -2.57 3.63
C VAL A 257 3.05 -3.46 4.79
N PRO A 258 4.18 -3.18 5.48
CA PRO A 258 4.53 -3.88 6.71
C PRO A 258 3.41 -3.82 7.76
N ALA A 259 2.77 -2.66 7.92
CA ALA A 259 1.66 -2.51 8.86
C ALA A 259 0.47 -3.41 8.52
N LEU A 260 0.13 -3.55 7.23
CA LEU A 260 -0.89 -4.48 6.75
C LEU A 260 -0.51 -5.94 7.07
N PHE A 261 0.72 -6.35 6.78
CA PHE A 261 1.17 -7.72 7.06
C PHE A 261 1.22 -8.03 8.56
N LEU A 262 1.52 -7.05 9.42
CA LEU A 262 1.53 -7.24 10.86
C LEU A 262 0.12 -7.27 11.47
N SER A 263 -0.82 -6.55 10.89
CA SER A 263 -2.18 -6.39 11.42
C SER A 263 -3.20 -7.37 10.84
N SER A 264 -3.04 -7.80 9.59
CA SER A 264 -3.93 -8.73 8.91
C SER A 264 -3.41 -10.17 9.00
N SER A 265 -4.10 -11.02 9.76
CA SER A 265 -3.73 -12.43 9.93
C SER A 265 -3.73 -13.22 8.62
N GLU A 266 -4.61 -12.87 7.67
CA GLU A 266 -4.70 -13.53 6.36
C GLU A 266 -3.52 -13.17 5.47
N HIS A 267 -3.19 -11.89 5.34
CA HIS A 267 -2.01 -11.45 4.57
C HIS A 267 -0.71 -11.96 5.22
N LYS A 268 -0.63 -11.99 6.57
CA LYS A 268 0.51 -12.57 7.28
C LYS A 268 0.70 -14.05 6.96
N LYS A 269 -0.37 -14.85 7.04
CA LYS A 269 -0.32 -16.29 6.72
C LYS A 269 0.07 -16.51 5.26
N ALA A 270 -0.51 -15.74 4.34
CA ALA A 270 -0.19 -15.83 2.92
C ALA A 270 1.26 -15.44 2.62
N LEU A 271 1.79 -14.42 3.31
CA LEU A 271 3.20 -14.01 3.22
C LEU A 271 4.13 -15.11 3.72
N LEU A 272 3.88 -15.65 4.93
CA LEU A 272 4.70 -16.71 5.51
C LEU A 272 4.72 -17.96 4.62
N LYS A 273 3.56 -18.33 4.07
CA LYS A 273 3.43 -19.44 3.12
C LYS A 273 4.16 -19.18 1.80
N THR A 274 4.23 -17.93 1.34
CA THR A 274 4.97 -17.55 0.12
C THR A 274 6.47 -17.76 0.27
N PHE A 275 7.02 -17.38 1.43
CA PHE A 275 8.45 -17.44 1.69
C PHE A 275 8.90 -18.67 2.48
N GLY A 276 8.01 -19.66 2.65
CA GLY A 276 8.36 -20.94 3.29
C GLY A 276 8.57 -20.87 4.80
N TYR A 277 8.10 -19.80 5.46
CA TYR A 277 8.17 -19.62 6.92
C TYR A 277 7.02 -20.27 7.68
N GLU A 278 6.18 -21.09 7.01
CA GLU A 278 5.21 -21.91 7.73
C GLU A 278 5.96 -22.97 8.54
N ASN A 279 5.96 -22.80 9.87
CA ASN A 279 6.25 -23.90 10.78
C ASN A 279 5.20 -24.98 10.51
N LYS A 280 5.59 -26.05 9.82
CA LYS A 280 4.76 -27.24 9.65
C LYS A 280 4.59 -27.90 11.01
N THR A 281 3.59 -27.49 11.78
CA THR A 281 3.11 -28.27 12.92
C THR A 281 2.31 -29.44 12.36
N THR A 282 2.98 -30.57 12.13
CA THR A 282 2.31 -31.86 11.95
C THR A 282 1.68 -32.26 13.27
N SER A 283 0.38 -32.01 13.43
CA SER A 283 -0.40 -32.63 14.49
C SER A 283 -0.60 -34.11 14.12
N VAL A 284 0.18 -34.99 14.74
CA VAL A 284 -0.06 -36.43 14.63
C VAL A 284 -1.21 -36.75 15.57
N MET A 285 -2.38 -37.07 15.02
CA MET A 285 -3.50 -37.59 15.80
C MET A 285 -3.21 -39.06 16.09
N VAL A 286 -2.79 -39.37 17.32
CA VAL A 286 -2.63 -40.75 17.77
C VAL A 286 -4.00 -41.25 18.24
N ILE A 287 -4.63 -42.10 17.43
CA ILE A 287 -5.86 -42.80 17.81
C ILE A 287 -5.45 -44.05 18.58
N ASN A 288 -5.60 -44.05 19.90
CA ASN A 288 -5.32 -45.22 20.73
C ASN A 288 -6.59 -46.09 20.84
N ASN A 289 -6.62 -47.22 20.14
CA ASN A 289 -7.81 -48.05 19.92
C ASN A 289 -8.20 -48.94 21.13
N ARG A 290 -7.70 -48.65 22.35
CA ARG A 290 -7.96 -49.47 23.54
C ARG A 290 -8.75 -48.80 24.65
N ASN A 291 -8.90 -47.48 24.64
CA ASN A 291 -9.81 -46.72 25.49
C ASN A 291 -9.99 -45.36 24.80
N ASN A 292 -11.22 -44.92 24.55
CA ASN A 292 -11.58 -43.68 23.85
C ASN A 292 -10.96 -42.40 24.48
N ILE A 293 -9.66 -42.21 24.35
CA ILE A 293 -8.94 -41.03 24.80
C ILE A 293 -8.15 -40.52 23.60
N ILE A 294 -8.64 -39.43 23.00
CA ILE A 294 -7.95 -38.71 21.93
C ILE A 294 -6.92 -37.80 22.62
N ALA A 295 -5.64 -38.19 22.58
CA ALA A 295 -4.55 -37.35 23.05
C ALA A 295 -3.93 -36.61 21.86
N THR A 296 -4.21 -35.31 21.75
CA THR A 296 -3.61 -34.44 20.72
C THR A 296 -2.21 -34.04 21.15
N THR A 297 -1.19 -34.69 20.62
CA THR A 297 0.21 -34.33 20.91
C THR A 297 0.71 -33.37 19.82
N GLN A 298 1.05 -32.13 20.20
CA GLN A 298 1.64 -31.17 19.27
C GLN A 298 3.16 -31.40 19.20
N LEU A 299 3.66 -31.94 18.08
CA LEU A 299 5.08 -32.00 17.80
C LEU A 299 5.49 -30.74 17.01
N ILE A 300 6.33 -29.90 17.62
CA ILE A 300 6.97 -28.77 16.95
C ILE A 300 8.20 -29.32 16.24
N ALA A 301 8.09 -29.55 14.93
CA ALA A 301 9.26 -29.83 14.10
C ALA A 301 9.98 -28.50 13.82
N ILE A 302 11.04 -28.22 14.60
CA ILE A 302 11.97 -27.13 14.27
C ILE A 302 12.84 -27.66 13.13
N ASN A 303 12.75 -27.00 11.98
CA ASN A 303 13.47 -27.36 10.77
C ASN A 303 14.95 -26.96 10.88
N THR A 304 15.68 -27.64 11.76
CA THR A 304 17.13 -27.72 11.72
C THR A 304 17.48 -29.12 11.28
N SER A 305 18.29 -29.23 10.23
CA SER A 305 18.83 -30.46 9.68
C SER A 305 19.48 -31.32 10.77
N SER A 306 18.73 -32.24 11.37
CA SER A 306 19.26 -33.27 12.26
C SER A 306 18.24 -34.40 12.39
N THR A 307 18.62 -35.54 11.82
CA THR A 307 18.35 -36.93 12.23
C THR A 307 17.15 -37.14 13.18
N TYR A 308 16.09 -37.75 12.67
CA TYR A 308 14.98 -38.25 13.48
C TYR A 308 15.42 -39.47 14.30
N THR A 309 15.58 -39.32 15.61
CA THR A 309 15.56 -40.45 16.56
C THR A 309 14.11 -40.74 16.96
N TYR A 310 13.61 -41.90 16.55
CA TYR A 310 12.33 -42.43 17.03
C TYR A 310 12.46 -42.83 18.50
N PHE A 311 11.73 -42.14 19.39
CA PHE A 311 11.47 -42.63 20.74
C PHE A 311 10.22 -43.52 20.70
N ASN A 312 10.44 -44.84 20.72
CA ASN A 312 9.38 -45.81 20.92
C ASN A 312 9.09 -45.91 22.42
N GLN A 313 7.94 -45.41 22.88
CA GLN A 313 7.42 -45.70 24.20
C GLN A 313 6.82 -47.12 24.19
N ASN A 314 7.70 -48.12 24.26
CA ASN A 314 7.41 -49.40 24.88
C ASN A 314 8.75 -50.02 25.28
N ASN A 315 8.94 -50.16 26.59
CA ASN A 315 9.96 -51.00 27.18
C ASN A 315 9.85 -52.41 26.59
N GLU A 316 10.84 -52.83 25.82
CA GLU A 316 11.32 -54.21 25.82
C GLU A 316 12.69 -54.27 25.14
N LEU A 317 13.73 -54.27 25.97
CA LEU A 317 15.09 -54.69 25.61
C LEU A 317 15.04 -56.20 25.36
N ILE A 318 14.59 -56.62 24.17
CA ILE A 318 14.74 -58.00 23.73
C ILE A 318 16.13 -58.14 23.09
N ASN A 319 17.08 -58.54 23.92
CA ASN A 319 18.31 -59.17 23.46
C ASN A 319 17.95 -60.53 22.84
N LYS A 320 18.09 -60.68 21.53
CA LYS A 320 18.24 -61.99 20.88
C LYS A 320 19.39 -61.93 19.87
N ARG A 321 20.28 -62.91 20.01
CA ARG A 321 21.46 -63.18 19.19
C ARG A 321 21.13 -63.32 17.72
#